data_AF-A0A4Z2GV55-F1
#
_entry.id   AF-A0A4Z2GV55-F1
#
_cell.length_a   1.000
_cell.length_b   1.000
_cell.length_c   1.000
_cell.angle_alpha   90.00
_cell.angle_beta   90.00
_cell.angle_gamma   90.00
#
_symmetry.space_group_name_H-M   'P 1'
#
loop_
_entity.id
_entity.type
_entity.pdbx_description
1 polymer ?
#
loop_
_entity_poly.entity_id
_entity_poly.type
_entity_poly.pdbx_seq_one_letter_code
_entity_poly.pdbx_strand_id
1 'polypeptide(L)'
;MGLHSAQKKHFPLRGIDGVVQLFDAELRKSEPDLALLSLVLGFVEHFLAVNRVIPINVPGVRFEPLEADCPTSCFPTVELCMISALYERFTAQIRGAVDLSQFRRTGAGSSRELVKKVSDVIWNSLSRSYFKDRAHIQSLFSLITGTKLDSSGVAFAVVAACQVLGLKDVHLALSEDHAWVIFNKNGDETAEVTWHGKGNEDRRGQTVAAGVNEKSWLYLKGSYMKCDRYMEVAFMVCAINPSLDLHTDSSELLQLQQVSRNMTTAFSFKGDAGGSGDLNVLEPKLLWLLYDRGDLDRYPMAMGTLADLEDQDPIPGKENPLKIHLKAVSSAQRHYNNEHIYPYMYLAGFHYRHRAVREALRAWSEAAQVMQEYNYFREDEEIYKEFFDIANDVIPTLLKETAAADENPGDGGEGGEGADTASTARGEELLTCVSRAISGHSPPLGCR
;
A
#
# COMPACT_ATOMS: atom_id res chain seq x y z
N MET A 1 -25.32 -15.35 14.43
CA MET A 1 -23.89 -15.02 14.25
C MET A 1 -23.59 -15.08 12.77
N GLY A 2 -22.80 -14.15 12.26
CA GLY A 2 -22.73 -13.85 10.83
C GLY A 2 -23.13 -12.40 10.60
N LEU A 3 -23.19 -11.99 9.34
CA LEU A 3 -23.46 -10.60 8.97
C LEU A 3 -24.72 -10.05 9.67
N HIS A 4 -24.62 -8.83 10.18
CA HIS A 4 -25.72 -8.13 10.82
C HIS A 4 -26.82 -7.81 9.80
N SER A 5 -28.08 -7.71 10.25
CA SER A 5 -29.20 -7.39 9.36
C SER A 5 -29.01 -6.06 8.63
N ALA A 6 -28.30 -5.09 9.22
CA ALA A 6 -27.95 -3.83 8.57
C ALA A 6 -26.97 -4.03 7.40
N GLN A 7 -25.95 -4.87 7.56
CA GLN A 7 -24.99 -5.23 6.51
C GLN A 7 -25.67 -5.94 5.34
N LYS A 8 -26.54 -6.91 5.66
CA LYS A 8 -27.24 -7.72 4.65
C LYS A 8 -28.12 -6.89 3.71
N LYS A 9 -28.62 -5.73 4.17
CA LYS A 9 -29.49 -4.84 3.37
C LYS A 9 -28.79 -4.15 2.21
N HIS A 10 -27.46 -4.08 2.21
CA HIS A 10 -26.72 -3.51 1.08
C HIS A 10 -26.68 -4.45 -0.12
N PHE A 11 -26.89 -5.75 0.09
CA PHE A 11 -26.77 -6.75 -0.97
C PHE A 11 -28.08 -6.92 -1.75
N PRO A 12 -28.01 -7.22 -3.06
CA PRO A 12 -26.79 -7.42 -3.84
C PRO A 12 -26.05 -6.10 -4.12
N LEU A 13 -24.71 -6.11 -4.07
CA LEU A 13 -23.92 -4.94 -4.47
C LEU A 13 -23.84 -4.90 -5.99
N ARG A 14 -24.28 -3.78 -6.55
CA ARG A 14 -24.32 -3.54 -7.99
C ARG A 14 -23.49 -2.29 -8.32
N GLY A 15 -22.61 -2.44 -9.29
CA GLY A 15 -21.66 -1.41 -9.69
C GLY A 15 -20.70 -0.99 -8.57
N ILE A 16 -19.85 -0.02 -8.93
CA ILE A 16 -18.84 0.55 -8.03
C ILE A 16 -19.51 1.28 -6.85
N ASP A 17 -20.57 2.06 -7.10
CA ASP A 17 -21.22 2.84 -6.06
C ASP A 17 -21.88 1.96 -4.98
N GLY A 18 -22.36 0.76 -5.33
CA GLY A 18 -22.86 -0.20 -4.36
C GLY A 18 -21.78 -0.66 -3.37
N VAL A 19 -20.55 -0.85 -3.85
CA VAL A 19 -19.39 -1.17 -2.99
C VAL A 19 -19.04 0.02 -2.11
N VAL A 20 -18.94 1.23 -2.68
CA VAL A 20 -18.63 2.46 -1.92
C VAL A 20 -19.65 2.71 -0.80
N GLN A 21 -20.94 2.48 -1.07
CA GLN A 21 -22.01 2.60 -0.06
C GLN A 21 -21.87 1.59 1.09
N LEU A 22 -21.43 0.36 0.81
CA LEU A 22 -21.13 -0.62 1.86
C LEU A 22 -19.95 -0.15 2.72
N PHE A 23 -18.89 0.36 2.10
CA PHE A 23 -17.73 0.90 2.81
C PHE A 23 -18.09 2.09 3.70
N ASP A 24 -18.84 3.08 3.18
CA ASP A 24 -19.32 4.22 3.97
C ASP A 24 -20.17 3.75 5.17
N ALA A 25 -21.06 2.77 4.97
CA ALA A 25 -21.87 2.23 6.05
C ALA A 25 -21.04 1.51 7.13
N GLU A 26 -19.99 0.76 6.76
CA GLU A 26 -19.08 0.14 7.72
C GLU A 26 -18.21 1.18 8.44
N LEU A 27 -17.68 2.17 7.73
CA LEU A 27 -16.81 3.22 8.28
C LEU A 27 -17.55 4.15 9.27
N ARG A 28 -18.89 4.17 9.27
CA ARG A 28 -19.70 4.84 10.30
C ARG A 28 -19.76 4.08 11.62
N LYS A 29 -19.31 2.82 11.66
CA LYS A 29 -19.25 2.03 12.90
C LYS A 29 -17.91 2.25 13.59
N SER A 30 -17.87 1.96 14.89
CA SER A 30 -16.62 1.93 15.65
C SER A 30 -15.74 0.71 15.33
N GLU A 31 -16.32 -0.34 14.73
CA GLU A 31 -15.67 -1.58 14.34
C GLU A 31 -16.19 -1.95 12.94
N PRO A 32 -15.65 -1.33 11.87
CA PRO A 32 -15.92 -1.79 10.51
C PRO A 32 -15.50 -3.25 10.36
N ASP A 33 -16.33 -4.06 9.71
CA ASP A 33 -16.09 -5.50 9.57
C ASP A 33 -15.03 -5.78 8.50
N LEU A 34 -13.78 -5.99 8.94
CA LEU A 34 -12.63 -6.18 8.04
C LEU A 34 -12.79 -7.43 7.16
N ALA A 35 -13.42 -8.47 7.71
CA ALA A 35 -13.60 -9.72 6.99
C ALA A 35 -14.61 -9.56 5.86
N LEU A 36 -15.73 -8.88 6.12
CA LEU A 36 -16.72 -8.56 5.10
C LEU A 36 -16.12 -7.73 3.96
N LEU A 37 -15.45 -6.62 4.30
CA LEU A 37 -14.92 -5.67 3.32
C LEU A 37 -13.83 -6.32 2.45
N SER A 38 -12.90 -7.07 3.05
CA SER A 38 -11.85 -7.79 2.30
C SER A 38 -12.38 -8.88 1.38
N LEU A 39 -13.43 -9.61 1.81
CA LEU A 39 -14.09 -10.61 0.97
C LEU A 39 -14.80 -9.96 -0.24
N VAL A 40 -15.43 -8.81 -0.05
CA VAL A 40 -16.08 -8.05 -1.14
C VAL A 40 -15.04 -7.53 -2.13
N LEU A 41 -13.96 -6.88 -1.65
CA LEU A 41 -12.91 -6.36 -2.52
C LEU A 41 -12.25 -7.49 -3.33
N GLY A 42 -11.85 -8.57 -2.67
CA GLY A 42 -11.23 -9.70 -3.34
C GLY A 42 -12.15 -10.41 -4.33
N PHE A 43 -13.46 -10.46 -4.07
CA PHE A 43 -14.44 -10.98 -5.03
C PHE A 43 -14.52 -10.10 -6.28
N VAL A 44 -14.64 -8.78 -6.10
CA VAL A 44 -14.73 -7.82 -7.22
C VAL A 44 -13.43 -7.82 -8.03
N GLU A 45 -12.28 -7.76 -7.36
CA GLU A 45 -10.96 -7.83 -7.99
C GLU A 45 -10.75 -9.13 -8.77
N HIS A 46 -11.20 -10.27 -8.24
CA HIS A 46 -11.07 -11.54 -8.94
C HIS A 46 -11.74 -11.52 -10.33
N PHE A 47 -12.95 -11.00 -10.42
CA PHE A 47 -13.69 -11.00 -11.69
C PHE A 47 -13.34 -9.83 -12.60
N LEU A 48 -12.75 -8.77 -12.08
CA LEU A 48 -12.33 -7.62 -12.87
C LEU A 48 -10.86 -7.72 -13.35
N ALA A 49 -9.97 -8.36 -12.58
CA ALA A 49 -8.56 -8.48 -12.92
C ALA A 49 -8.09 -9.92 -13.18
N VAL A 50 -8.43 -10.87 -12.31
CA VAL A 50 -7.85 -12.24 -12.36
C VAL A 50 -8.49 -13.11 -13.44
N ASN A 51 -9.83 -13.14 -13.48
CA ASN A 51 -10.59 -13.96 -14.43
C ASN A 51 -11.82 -13.20 -14.91
N ARG A 52 -11.64 -12.48 -16.01
CA ARG A 52 -12.65 -11.63 -16.65
C ARG A 52 -13.62 -12.41 -17.54
N VAL A 53 -13.45 -13.72 -17.68
CA VAL A 53 -14.36 -14.55 -18.47
C VAL A 53 -15.65 -14.74 -17.69
N ILE A 54 -16.75 -14.20 -18.20
CA ILE A 54 -18.08 -14.36 -17.60
C ILE A 54 -18.43 -15.85 -17.56
N PRO A 55 -18.59 -16.46 -16.37
CA PRO A 55 -18.89 -17.87 -16.24
C PRO A 55 -20.34 -18.15 -16.64
N ILE A 56 -20.53 -18.76 -17.81
CA ILE A 56 -21.87 -19.15 -18.31
C ILE A 56 -22.48 -20.36 -17.57
N ASN A 57 -21.65 -21.13 -16.87
CA ASN A 57 -22.03 -22.41 -16.26
C ASN A 57 -22.03 -22.38 -14.72
N VAL A 58 -21.93 -21.20 -14.10
CA VAL A 58 -21.91 -21.07 -12.63
C VAL A 58 -23.20 -20.38 -12.17
N PRO A 59 -24.20 -21.14 -11.69
CA PRO A 59 -25.45 -20.57 -11.19
C PRO A 59 -25.18 -19.60 -10.04
N GLY A 60 -25.83 -18.43 -10.07
CA GLY A 60 -25.76 -17.44 -9.00
C GLY A 60 -24.68 -16.36 -9.17
N VAL A 61 -23.75 -16.51 -10.12
CA VAL A 61 -22.86 -15.41 -10.52
C VAL A 61 -23.56 -14.61 -11.62
N ARG A 62 -23.75 -13.31 -11.37
CA ARG A 62 -24.41 -12.39 -12.31
C ARG A 62 -23.47 -11.24 -12.62
N PHE A 63 -23.49 -10.81 -13.88
CA PHE A 63 -22.77 -9.64 -14.33
C PHE A 63 -23.79 -8.62 -14.83
N GLU A 64 -23.68 -7.39 -14.37
CA GLU A 64 -24.51 -6.29 -14.82
C GLU A 64 -23.67 -5.37 -15.72
N PRO A 65 -24.20 -4.93 -16.87
CA PRO A 65 -23.49 -3.97 -17.71
C PRO A 65 -23.33 -2.65 -16.94
N LEU A 66 -22.11 -2.11 -16.92
CA LEU A 66 -21.83 -0.81 -16.28
C LEU A 66 -22.31 0.35 -17.16
N GLU A 67 -22.30 0.16 -18.47
CA GLU A 67 -22.86 1.06 -19.48
C GLU A 67 -23.83 0.29 -20.37
N ALA A 68 -24.98 0.91 -20.69
CA ALA A 68 -26.06 0.25 -21.43
C ALA A 68 -25.63 -0.25 -22.84
N ASP A 69 -24.60 0.37 -23.43
CA ASP A 69 -24.16 0.12 -24.81
C ASP A 69 -22.75 -0.52 -24.92
N CYS A 70 -22.11 -0.85 -23.79
CA CYS A 70 -20.77 -1.44 -23.78
C CYS A 70 -20.78 -2.89 -23.27
N PRO A 71 -20.92 -3.90 -24.15
CA PRO A 71 -20.98 -5.32 -23.75
C PRO A 71 -19.67 -5.85 -23.14
N THR A 72 -18.57 -5.08 -23.20
CA THR A 72 -17.26 -5.45 -22.66
C THR A 72 -16.97 -4.89 -21.26
N SER A 73 -17.81 -3.98 -20.74
CA SER A 73 -17.70 -3.47 -19.36
C SER A 73 -18.86 -4.00 -18.53
N CYS A 74 -18.56 -4.92 -17.63
CA CYS A 74 -19.55 -5.59 -16.80
C CYS A 74 -19.05 -5.75 -15.37
N PHE A 75 -19.92 -5.42 -14.42
CA PHE A 75 -19.62 -5.50 -13.01
C PHE A 75 -20.09 -6.84 -12.43
N PRO A 76 -19.23 -7.56 -11.68
CA PRO A 76 -19.62 -8.78 -10.99
C PRO A 76 -20.58 -8.43 -9.84
N THR A 77 -21.87 -8.74 -10.00
CA THR A 77 -22.85 -8.51 -8.94
C THR A 77 -22.48 -9.34 -7.71
N VAL A 78 -22.32 -8.66 -6.58
CA VAL A 78 -21.94 -9.31 -5.33
C VAL A 78 -23.21 -9.77 -4.64
N GLU A 79 -23.54 -11.04 -4.77
CA GLU A 79 -24.75 -11.64 -4.19
C GLU A 79 -24.56 -11.96 -2.69
N LEU A 80 -25.62 -11.71 -1.89
CA LEU A 80 -25.57 -11.91 -0.44
C LEU A 80 -25.21 -13.34 -0.05
N CYS A 81 -25.76 -14.33 -0.76
CA CYS A 81 -25.56 -15.74 -0.46
C CYS A 81 -24.10 -16.16 -0.62
N MET A 82 -23.41 -15.64 -1.65
CA MET A 82 -22.02 -15.93 -1.94
C MET A 82 -21.10 -15.35 -0.86
N ILE A 83 -21.24 -14.06 -0.57
CA ILE A 83 -20.43 -13.39 0.45
C ILE A 83 -20.72 -13.96 1.85
N SER A 84 -21.98 -14.26 2.17
CA SER A 84 -22.32 -14.88 3.46
C SER A 84 -21.66 -16.25 3.61
N ALA A 85 -21.64 -17.07 2.56
CA ALA A 85 -20.98 -18.38 2.60
C ALA A 85 -19.46 -18.28 2.80
N LEU A 86 -18.80 -17.34 2.10
CA LEU A 86 -17.37 -17.08 2.27
C LEU A 86 -17.05 -16.56 3.68
N TYR A 87 -17.88 -15.65 4.18
CA TYR A 87 -17.75 -15.08 5.52
C TYR A 87 -17.94 -16.15 6.60
N GLU A 88 -18.98 -16.99 6.47
CA GLU A 88 -19.22 -18.10 7.38
C GLU A 88 -18.08 -19.11 7.36
N ARG A 89 -17.51 -19.41 6.17
CA ARG A 89 -16.35 -20.30 6.05
C ARG A 89 -15.13 -19.75 6.80
N PHE A 90 -14.78 -18.47 6.60
CA PHE A 90 -13.68 -17.84 7.34
C PHE A 90 -13.93 -17.84 8.84
N THR A 91 -15.09 -17.37 9.28
CA THR A 91 -15.39 -17.27 10.72
C THR A 91 -15.48 -18.63 11.42
N ALA A 92 -16.02 -19.65 10.76
CA ALA A 92 -16.06 -21.02 11.29
C ALA A 92 -14.66 -21.61 11.40
N GLN A 93 -13.79 -21.39 10.41
CA GLN A 93 -12.40 -21.85 10.46
C GLN A 93 -11.64 -21.23 11.65
N ILE A 94 -11.76 -19.92 11.85
CA ILE A 94 -11.07 -19.23 12.96
C ILE A 94 -11.63 -19.68 14.32
N ARG A 95 -12.95 -19.64 14.50
CA ARG A 95 -13.58 -19.99 15.79
C ARG A 95 -13.46 -21.47 16.13
N GLY A 96 -13.41 -22.36 15.13
CA GLY A 96 -13.20 -23.78 15.34
C GLY A 96 -11.75 -24.13 15.71
N ALA A 97 -10.78 -23.32 15.30
CA ALA A 97 -9.36 -23.58 15.52
C ALA A 97 -8.77 -22.87 16.76
N VAL A 98 -9.45 -21.85 17.29
CA VAL A 98 -9.00 -21.06 18.44
C VAL A 98 -10.01 -21.15 19.58
N ASP A 99 -9.70 -21.96 20.58
CA ASP A 99 -10.46 -22.05 21.83
C ASP A 99 -10.02 -20.95 22.81
N LEU A 100 -10.81 -19.88 22.90
CA LEU A 100 -10.53 -18.74 23.78
C LEU A 100 -10.49 -19.11 25.26
N SER A 101 -11.07 -20.24 25.69
CA SER A 101 -11.04 -20.67 27.10
C SER A 101 -9.63 -21.09 27.57
N GLN A 102 -8.76 -21.46 26.63
CA GLN A 102 -7.37 -21.84 26.89
C GLN A 102 -6.45 -20.63 27.11
N PHE A 103 -6.92 -19.42 26.75
CA PHE A 103 -6.15 -18.19 26.83
C PHE A 103 -6.77 -17.27 27.89
N ARG A 104 -6.10 -17.14 29.05
CA ARG A 104 -6.55 -16.18 30.08
C ARG A 104 -6.43 -14.77 29.52
N ARG A 105 -7.57 -14.13 29.27
CA ARG A 105 -7.63 -12.68 29.08
C ARG A 105 -7.30 -12.01 30.41
N THR A 106 -6.13 -11.40 30.51
CA THR A 106 -5.83 -10.53 31.65
C THR A 106 -6.54 -9.20 31.44
N GLY A 107 -6.69 -8.38 32.50
CA GLY A 107 -7.20 -7.01 32.34
C GLY A 107 -6.33 -6.12 31.43
N ALA A 108 -5.16 -6.60 30.98
CA ALA A 108 -4.20 -5.89 30.13
C ALA A 108 -4.43 -6.04 28.61
N GLY A 109 -5.24 -7.02 28.16
CA GLY A 109 -5.49 -7.26 26.74
C GLY A 109 -5.31 -8.73 26.32
N SER A 110 -5.11 -8.93 25.02
CA SER A 110 -4.81 -10.22 24.39
C SER A 110 -3.35 -10.63 24.66
N SER A 111 -3.11 -11.92 24.94
CA SER A 111 -1.74 -12.40 25.20
C SER A 111 -0.98 -12.69 23.91
N ARG A 112 0.36 -12.67 23.98
CA ARG A 112 1.24 -13.00 22.85
C ARG A 112 0.99 -14.42 22.33
N GLU A 113 0.72 -15.37 23.24
CA GLU A 113 0.42 -16.76 22.90
C GLU A 113 -0.89 -16.87 22.11
N LEU A 114 -1.91 -16.08 22.46
CA LEU A 114 -3.16 -16.02 21.72
C LEU A 114 -2.95 -15.43 20.32
N VAL A 115 -2.24 -14.31 20.22
CA VAL A 115 -1.93 -13.69 18.91
C VAL A 115 -1.12 -14.64 18.03
N LYS A 116 -0.09 -15.29 18.59
CA LYS A 116 0.71 -16.30 17.88
C LYS A 116 -0.14 -17.50 17.46
N LYS A 117 -1.09 -17.95 18.29
CA LYS A 117 -2.03 -19.02 17.93
C LYS A 117 -2.89 -18.64 16.73
N VAL A 118 -3.40 -17.40 16.68
CA VAL A 118 -4.18 -16.92 15.52
C VAL A 118 -3.29 -16.85 14.26
N SER A 119 -2.06 -16.33 14.39
CA SER A 119 -1.07 -16.35 13.30
C SER A 119 -0.79 -17.76 12.78
N ASP A 120 -0.65 -18.75 13.68
CA ASP A 120 -0.44 -20.15 13.29
C ASP A 120 -1.66 -20.75 12.59
N VAL A 121 -2.88 -20.36 12.95
CA VAL A 121 -4.08 -20.79 12.23
C VAL A 121 -4.08 -20.27 10.80
N ILE A 122 -3.78 -18.99 10.58
CA ILE A 122 -3.68 -18.40 9.23
C ILE A 122 -2.55 -19.07 8.45
N TRP A 123 -1.35 -19.12 9.02
CA TRP A 123 -0.16 -19.69 8.39
C TRP A 123 -0.36 -21.14 7.93
N ASN A 124 -0.89 -22.00 8.80
CA ASN A 124 -1.11 -23.41 8.50
C ASN A 124 -2.27 -23.64 7.50
N SER A 125 -3.06 -22.60 7.22
CA SER A 125 -4.11 -22.64 6.21
C SER A 125 -3.60 -22.30 4.80
N LEU A 126 -2.37 -21.79 4.68
CA LEU A 126 -1.76 -21.45 3.39
C LEU A 126 -1.26 -22.70 2.65
N SER A 127 -1.30 -22.64 1.33
CA SER A 127 -0.69 -23.64 0.44
C SER A 127 0.82 -23.75 0.73
N ARG A 128 1.35 -24.97 0.76
CA ARG A 128 2.77 -25.22 1.06
C ARG A 128 3.75 -24.63 0.05
N SER A 129 3.31 -24.45 -1.20
CA SER A 129 4.13 -23.91 -2.28
C SER A 129 3.27 -23.10 -3.24
N TYR A 130 3.61 -21.83 -3.38
CA TYR A 130 3.08 -20.90 -4.38
C TYR A 130 4.06 -19.73 -4.51
N PHE A 131 3.96 -18.99 -5.62
CA PHE A 131 4.72 -17.76 -5.82
C PHE A 131 4.16 -16.68 -4.88
N LYS A 132 4.97 -16.26 -3.90
CA LYS A 132 4.60 -15.29 -2.86
C LYS A 132 4.43 -13.87 -3.39
N ASP A 133 5.13 -13.55 -4.48
CA ASP A 133 5.11 -12.23 -5.14
C ASP A 133 4.06 -12.19 -6.27
N ARG A 134 3.11 -13.12 -6.28
CA ARG A 134 2.05 -13.14 -7.28
C ARG A 134 1.04 -12.02 -6.98
N ALA A 135 0.53 -11.34 -8.00
CA ALA A 135 -0.57 -10.41 -7.82
C ALA A 135 -1.88 -11.11 -7.38
N HIS A 136 -2.81 -10.33 -6.82
CA HIS A 136 -4.18 -10.74 -6.47
C HIS A 136 -4.30 -11.81 -5.37
N ILE A 137 -3.31 -11.88 -4.48
CA ILE A 137 -3.32 -12.79 -3.32
C ILE A 137 -3.23 -12.05 -1.98
N GLN A 138 -3.72 -10.82 -1.89
CA GLN A 138 -3.67 -9.98 -0.70
C GLN A 138 -4.94 -10.05 0.17
N SER A 139 -6.06 -10.50 -0.41
CA SER A 139 -7.38 -10.45 0.23
C SER A 139 -7.80 -11.77 0.91
N LEU A 140 -8.72 -11.69 1.87
CA LEU A 140 -9.34 -12.88 2.48
C LEU A 140 -10.10 -13.74 1.46
N PHE A 141 -10.55 -13.16 0.35
CA PHE A 141 -11.13 -13.92 -0.75
C PHE A 141 -10.10 -14.91 -1.31
N SER A 142 -8.85 -14.47 -1.51
CA SER A 142 -7.76 -15.33 -1.98
C SER A 142 -7.39 -16.40 -0.95
N LEU A 143 -7.39 -16.07 0.34
CA LEU A 143 -7.20 -17.05 1.41
C LEU A 143 -8.28 -18.15 1.36
N ILE A 144 -9.55 -17.78 1.30
CA ILE A 144 -10.67 -18.74 1.39
C ILE A 144 -10.83 -19.56 0.11
N THR A 145 -10.62 -18.96 -1.05
CA THR A 145 -10.84 -19.63 -2.35
C THR A 145 -9.59 -20.35 -2.86
N GLY A 146 -8.40 -19.80 -2.59
CA GLY A 146 -7.13 -20.26 -3.16
C GLY A 146 -6.04 -20.63 -2.15
N THR A 147 -6.28 -20.44 -0.85
CA THR A 147 -5.32 -20.69 0.25
C THR A 147 -3.95 -20.03 0.02
N LYS A 148 -3.97 -18.82 -0.54
CA LYS A 148 -2.75 -18.04 -0.83
C LYS A 148 -2.90 -16.66 -0.22
N LEU A 149 -1.81 -16.19 0.39
CA LEU A 149 -1.67 -14.81 0.82
C LEU A 149 -0.26 -14.29 0.47
N ASP A 150 -0.11 -13.02 0.12
CA ASP A 150 1.19 -12.37 0.17
C ASP A 150 1.58 -12.02 1.62
N SER A 151 2.76 -11.41 1.82
CA SER A 151 3.29 -11.16 3.17
C SER A 151 2.35 -10.28 4.00
N SER A 152 1.99 -9.10 3.49
CA SER A 152 1.15 -8.14 4.21
C SER A 152 -0.31 -8.63 4.33
N GLY A 153 -0.82 -9.39 3.34
CA GLY A 153 -2.10 -10.07 3.39
C GLY A 153 -2.20 -11.08 4.53
N VAL A 154 -1.11 -11.79 4.89
CA VAL A 154 -1.09 -12.65 6.09
C VAL A 154 -1.26 -11.82 7.36
N ALA A 155 -0.54 -10.71 7.51
CA ALA A 155 -0.66 -9.85 8.69
C ALA A 155 -2.09 -9.29 8.82
N PHE A 156 -2.66 -8.81 7.72
CA PHE A 156 -4.05 -8.35 7.67
C PHE A 156 -5.04 -9.47 8.05
N ALA A 157 -4.85 -10.68 7.52
CA ALA A 157 -5.71 -11.82 7.84
C ALA A 157 -5.67 -12.22 9.32
N VAL A 158 -4.52 -12.07 9.99
CA VAL A 158 -4.42 -12.26 11.45
C VAL A 158 -5.26 -11.21 12.18
N VAL A 159 -5.19 -9.93 11.79
CA VAL A 159 -5.98 -8.86 12.41
C VAL A 159 -7.48 -9.09 12.22
N ALA A 160 -7.92 -9.45 11.01
CA ALA A 160 -9.32 -9.78 10.74
C ALA A 160 -9.79 -11.00 11.54
N ALA A 161 -8.95 -12.03 11.68
CA ALA A 161 -9.26 -13.21 12.50
C ALA A 161 -9.37 -12.85 14.00
N CYS A 162 -8.49 -11.98 14.50
CA CYS A 162 -8.57 -11.44 15.86
C CYS A 162 -9.87 -10.65 16.07
N GLN A 163 -10.29 -9.83 15.10
CA GLN A 163 -11.57 -9.11 15.14
C GLN A 163 -12.76 -10.09 15.23
N VAL A 164 -12.75 -11.17 14.45
CA VAL A 164 -13.79 -12.24 14.47
C VAL A 164 -13.91 -12.92 15.84
N LEU A 165 -12.80 -13.03 16.58
CA LEU A 165 -12.72 -13.57 17.93
C LEU A 165 -13.07 -12.53 19.02
N GLY A 166 -13.33 -11.26 18.65
CA GLY A 166 -13.62 -10.18 19.57
C GLY A 166 -12.39 -9.61 20.30
N LEU A 167 -11.20 -9.78 19.70
CA LEU A 167 -9.93 -9.25 20.20
C LEU A 167 -9.70 -7.84 19.65
N LYS A 168 -10.40 -6.88 20.25
CA LYS A 168 -10.43 -5.49 19.78
C LYS A 168 -9.10 -4.75 19.92
N ASP A 169 -8.22 -5.24 20.78
CA ASP A 169 -6.92 -4.62 21.07
C ASP A 169 -5.82 -5.02 20.08
N VAL A 170 -6.06 -5.99 19.21
CA VAL A 170 -5.09 -6.41 18.18
C VAL A 170 -5.29 -5.57 16.92
N HIS A 171 -4.22 -4.93 16.47
CA HIS A 171 -4.22 -4.02 15.34
C HIS A 171 -3.05 -4.26 14.40
N LEU A 172 -3.21 -3.82 13.16
CA LEU A 172 -2.15 -3.87 12.16
C LEU A 172 -1.07 -2.83 12.46
N ALA A 173 0.19 -3.22 12.27
CA ALA A 173 1.31 -2.30 12.25
C ALA A 173 2.01 -2.38 10.90
N LEU A 174 2.35 -1.22 10.33
CA LEU A 174 2.90 -1.10 8.99
C LEU A 174 4.14 -0.22 9.03
N SER A 175 5.25 -0.74 8.50
CA SER A 175 6.31 0.10 7.98
C SER A 175 6.06 0.39 6.50
N GLU A 176 7.07 0.91 5.83
CA GLU A 176 7.04 1.18 4.39
C GLU A 176 7.19 -0.11 3.55
N ASP A 177 7.66 -1.22 4.14
CA ASP A 177 7.91 -2.48 3.41
C ASP A 177 7.60 -3.77 4.23
N HIS A 178 7.01 -3.63 5.41
CA HIS A 178 6.67 -4.80 6.24
C HIS A 178 5.44 -4.58 7.09
N ALA A 179 4.82 -5.69 7.49
CA ALA A 179 3.60 -5.70 8.25
C ALA A 179 3.66 -6.72 9.40
N TRP A 180 3.21 -6.29 10.58
CA TRP A 180 3.08 -7.14 11.76
C TRP A 180 1.86 -6.72 12.58
N VAL A 181 1.71 -7.23 13.81
CA VAL A 181 0.61 -6.81 14.68
C VAL A 181 1.10 -6.16 15.96
N ILE A 182 0.35 -5.17 16.41
CA ILE A 182 0.42 -4.58 17.74
C ILE A 182 -0.78 -5.01 18.58
N PHE A 183 -0.60 -5.13 19.89
CA PHE A 183 -1.69 -5.52 20.78
C PHE A 183 -1.52 -4.97 22.20
N ASN A 184 -2.51 -5.24 23.08
CA ASN A 184 -2.74 -4.59 24.38
C ASN A 184 -3.22 -3.13 24.28
N LYS A 185 -3.62 -2.57 25.43
CA LYS A 185 -4.39 -1.31 25.54
C LYS A 185 -3.79 -0.09 24.82
N ASN A 186 -2.48 -0.03 24.62
CA ASN A 186 -1.80 1.08 23.91
C ASN A 186 -1.05 0.64 22.64
N GLY A 187 -1.13 -0.64 22.24
CA GLY A 187 -0.27 -1.17 21.18
C GLY A 187 1.21 -1.12 21.55
N ASP A 188 1.53 -1.44 22.81
CA ASP A 188 2.89 -1.47 23.36
C ASP A 188 3.59 -2.80 23.05
N GLU A 189 2.82 -3.89 22.89
CA GLU A 189 3.35 -5.18 22.48
C GLU A 189 3.27 -5.33 20.96
N THR A 190 4.33 -5.92 20.38
CA THR A 190 4.43 -6.21 18.94
C THR A 190 4.67 -7.70 18.73
N ALA A 191 4.06 -8.30 17.73
CA ALA A 191 4.38 -9.66 17.30
C ALA A 191 4.52 -9.73 15.78
N GLU A 192 5.64 -10.27 15.32
CA GLU A 192 5.79 -10.75 13.95
C GLU A 192 4.76 -11.84 13.66
N VAL A 193 4.08 -11.78 12.52
CA VAL A 193 3.02 -12.76 12.17
C VAL A 193 3.13 -13.29 10.74
N THR A 194 4.05 -12.73 9.96
CA THR A 194 4.30 -13.08 8.56
C THR A 194 5.82 -13.17 8.31
N TRP A 195 6.22 -13.43 7.07
CA TRP A 195 7.62 -13.40 6.63
C TRP A 195 7.99 -12.05 6.04
N HIS A 196 9.28 -11.72 5.97
CA HIS A 196 9.80 -10.63 5.13
C HIS A 196 10.89 -11.17 4.19
N GLY A 197 10.93 -10.62 2.97
CA GLY A 197 11.90 -10.99 1.95
C GLY A 197 11.94 -12.49 1.59
N LYS A 198 13.11 -12.94 1.14
CA LYS A 198 13.39 -14.32 0.69
C LYS A 198 14.13 -15.16 1.73
N GLY A 199 14.28 -14.66 2.96
CA GLY A 199 14.95 -15.35 4.06
C GLY A 199 14.17 -16.57 4.56
N ASN A 200 14.88 -17.54 5.15
CA ASN A 200 14.29 -18.76 5.73
C ASN A 200 14.04 -18.66 7.24
N GLU A 201 14.28 -17.50 7.86
CA GLU A 201 14.10 -17.32 9.30
C GLU A 201 12.64 -17.02 9.64
N ASP A 202 11.99 -17.95 10.36
CA ASP A 202 10.64 -17.71 10.90
C ASP A 202 10.74 -16.86 12.17
N ARG A 203 10.52 -15.55 12.03
CA ARG A 203 10.49 -14.60 13.15
C ARG A 203 9.13 -14.53 13.84
N ARG A 204 8.10 -15.28 13.40
CA ARG A 204 6.73 -15.14 13.91
C ARG A 204 6.65 -15.37 15.42
N GLY A 205 5.94 -14.48 16.10
CA GLY A 205 5.77 -14.43 17.54
C GLY A 205 6.82 -13.59 18.27
N GLN A 206 7.93 -13.22 17.61
CA GLN A 206 8.96 -12.37 18.20
C GLN A 206 8.53 -10.89 18.19
N THR A 207 9.22 -10.08 19.00
CA THR A 207 9.06 -8.62 19.01
C THR A 207 9.89 -7.99 17.89
N VAL A 208 9.48 -6.79 17.43
CA VAL A 208 10.23 -6.01 16.43
C VAL A 208 11.31 -5.12 17.05
N ALA A 209 11.48 -5.16 18.38
CA ALA A 209 12.39 -4.29 19.12
C ALA A 209 13.86 -4.37 18.64
N ALA A 210 14.32 -5.53 18.16
CA ALA A 210 15.67 -5.69 17.64
C ALA A 210 15.91 -4.78 16.42
N GLY A 211 15.06 -4.89 15.39
CA GLY A 211 15.17 -4.07 14.19
C GLY A 211 14.95 -2.57 14.44
N VAL A 212 14.10 -2.22 15.41
CA VAL A 212 13.94 -0.83 15.89
C VAL A 212 15.24 -0.30 16.51
N ASN A 213 15.86 -1.07 17.42
CA ASN A 213 17.10 -0.67 18.09
C ASN A 213 18.30 -0.60 17.14
N GLU A 214 18.29 -1.44 16.11
CA GLU A 214 19.29 -1.47 15.04
C GLU A 214 19.17 -0.29 14.06
N LYS A 215 18.05 0.45 14.11
CA LYS A 215 17.73 1.55 13.19
C LYS A 215 17.69 1.11 11.73
N SER A 216 17.10 -0.06 11.46
CA SER A 216 16.76 -0.51 10.11
C SER A 216 15.57 0.29 9.57
N TRP A 217 15.58 0.59 8.27
CA TRP A 217 14.45 1.24 7.60
C TRP A 217 13.19 0.38 7.67
N LEU A 218 13.32 -0.94 7.57
CA LEU A 218 12.23 -1.90 7.68
C LEU A 218 11.33 -1.71 8.90
N TYR A 219 11.88 -1.21 10.01
CA TYR A 219 11.14 -0.97 11.26
C TYR A 219 11.03 0.51 11.64
N LEU A 220 11.47 1.41 10.76
CA LEU A 220 11.33 2.86 10.83
C LEU A 220 11.72 3.49 12.18
N LYS A 221 12.76 2.96 12.85
CA LYS A 221 13.20 3.38 14.20
C LYS A 221 12.08 3.43 15.25
N GLY A 222 10.99 2.68 15.03
CA GLY A 222 9.82 2.68 15.91
C GLY A 222 8.70 3.66 15.50
N SER A 223 8.92 4.52 14.52
CA SER A 223 7.92 5.45 13.95
C SER A 223 7.07 4.83 12.84
N TYR A 224 6.83 3.52 12.91
CA TYR A 224 5.90 2.82 12.03
C TYR A 224 4.44 3.16 12.35
N MET A 225 3.55 2.89 11.40
CA MET A 225 2.13 3.15 11.57
C MET A 225 1.50 2.14 12.53
N LYS A 226 0.83 2.65 13.57
CA LYS A 226 -0.01 1.87 14.48
C LYS A 226 -1.46 2.07 14.07
N CYS A 227 -1.99 1.16 13.25
CA CYS A 227 -3.30 1.35 12.64
C CYS A 227 -4.43 1.25 13.68
N ASP A 228 -5.48 2.04 13.48
CA ASP A 228 -6.81 1.73 14.01
C ASP A 228 -7.63 0.98 12.94
N ARG A 229 -8.91 0.70 13.23
CA ARG A 229 -9.78 -0.01 12.29
C ARG A 229 -10.02 0.75 10.98
N TYR A 230 -9.99 2.09 11.00
CA TYR A 230 -10.20 2.89 9.80
C TYR A 230 -8.95 2.86 8.91
N MET A 231 -7.76 2.94 9.52
CA MET A 231 -6.50 2.76 8.81
C MET A 231 -6.33 1.34 8.26
N GLU A 232 -6.88 0.31 8.92
CA GLU A 232 -6.91 -1.06 8.38
C GLU A 232 -7.87 -1.22 7.19
N VAL A 233 -8.95 -0.42 7.15
CA VAL A 233 -9.78 -0.31 5.94
C VAL A 233 -9.00 0.43 4.84
N ALA A 234 -8.28 1.51 5.17
CA ALA A 234 -7.42 2.18 4.20
C ALA A 234 -6.33 1.25 3.64
N PHE A 235 -5.74 0.39 4.48
CA PHE A 235 -4.79 -0.64 4.07
C PHE A 235 -5.39 -1.53 2.98
N MET A 236 -6.56 -2.12 3.21
CA MET A 236 -7.13 -3.05 2.22
C MET A 236 -7.58 -2.36 0.93
N VAL A 237 -7.89 -1.05 0.99
CA VAL A 237 -8.19 -0.25 -0.19
C VAL A 237 -6.91 0.01 -1.00
N CYS A 238 -5.81 0.42 -0.36
CA CYS A 238 -4.51 0.59 -1.03
C CYS A 238 -3.98 -0.73 -1.59
N ALA A 239 -4.38 -1.86 -1.00
CA ALA A 239 -3.98 -3.18 -1.44
C ALA A 239 -4.75 -3.68 -2.67
N ILE A 240 -5.80 -2.97 -3.15
CA ILE A 240 -6.48 -3.34 -4.41
C ILE A 240 -5.44 -3.37 -5.54
N ASN A 241 -5.45 -4.41 -6.37
CA ASN A 241 -4.53 -4.52 -7.50
C ASN A 241 -5.30 -4.55 -8.83
N PRO A 242 -5.29 -3.46 -9.63
CA PRO A 242 -6.01 -3.37 -10.88
C PRO A 242 -5.23 -3.91 -12.09
N SER A 243 -3.97 -4.30 -11.93
CA SER A 243 -3.13 -4.84 -13.00
C SER A 243 -3.72 -6.13 -13.57
N LEU A 244 -3.68 -6.31 -14.90
CA LEU A 244 -4.22 -7.51 -15.56
C LEU A 244 -3.15 -8.58 -15.85
N ASP A 245 -1.97 -8.17 -16.32
CA ASP A 245 -0.84 -9.05 -16.60
C ASP A 245 0.51 -8.30 -16.51
N LEU A 246 1.62 -9.04 -16.66
CA LEU A 246 2.99 -8.53 -16.63
C LEU A 246 3.47 -7.91 -17.96
N HIS A 247 2.64 -7.92 -19.02
CA HIS A 247 3.09 -7.71 -20.41
C HIS A 247 2.32 -6.61 -21.16
N THR A 248 1.33 -5.97 -20.53
CA THR A 248 0.58 -4.86 -21.15
C THR A 248 1.28 -3.50 -20.99
N ASP A 249 2.57 -3.49 -20.62
CA ASP A 249 3.39 -2.29 -20.54
C ASP A 249 4.18 -2.04 -21.83
N SER A 250 4.22 -0.79 -22.32
CA SER A 250 5.17 -0.42 -23.36
C SER A 250 6.59 -0.37 -22.79
N SER A 251 7.58 -0.77 -23.59
CA SER A 251 9.01 -0.74 -23.22
C SER A 251 9.50 0.63 -22.76
N GLU A 252 8.91 1.70 -23.30
CA GLU A 252 9.20 3.09 -22.96
C GLU A 252 8.50 3.53 -21.67
N LEU A 253 7.29 3.01 -21.36
CA LEU A 253 6.61 3.22 -20.07
C LEU A 253 7.29 2.45 -18.94
N LEU A 254 7.84 1.26 -19.20
CA LEU A 254 8.58 0.45 -18.23
C LEU A 254 9.75 1.18 -17.56
N GLN A 255 10.44 2.07 -18.29
CA GLN A 255 11.56 2.88 -17.77
C GLN A 255 11.07 4.06 -16.91
N LEU A 256 9.95 4.70 -17.28
CA LEU A 256 9.30 5.75 -16.48
C LEU A 256 8.54 5.18 -15.26
N GLN A 257 8.08 3.94 -15.36
CA GLN A 257 7.39 3.18 -14.32
C GLN A 257 8.37 2.47 -13.37
N GLN A 258 9.66 2.28 -13.72
CA GLN A 258 10.63 1.51 -12.90
C GLN A 258 10.94 2.18 -11.55
N VAL A 259 11.06 3.50 -11.54
CA VAL A 259 11.17 4.32 -10.31
C VAL A 259 9.98 4.09 -9.39
N SER A 260 8.83 3.77 -9.97
CA SER A 260 7.55 3.71 -9.29
C SER A 260 7.14 2.27 -8.98
N ARG A 261 7.57 1.29 -9.77
CA ARG A 261 7.25 -0.14 -9.71
C ARG A 261 7.74 -0.83 -8.44
N ASN A 262 8.85 -0.36 -7.88
CA ASN A 262 9.43 -0.92 -6.66
C ASN A 262 8.96 -0.18 -5.40
N MET A 263 8.19 0.92 -5.52
CA MET A 263 7.88 1.85 -4.41
C MET A 263 6.93 1.26 -3.36
N THR A 264 6.63 -0.03 -3.49
CA THR A 264 5.49 -0.67 -2.86
C THR A 264 5.65 -2.19 -2.87
N THR A 265 6.73 -2.65 -2.28
CA THR A 265 6.86 -4.04 -1.86
C THR A 265 5.92 -4.41 -0.68
N ALA A 266 5.10 -3.43 -0.23
CA ALA A 266 3.84 -3.66 0.47
C ALA A 266 2.53 -3.27 -0.29
N PHE A 267 2.53 -2.50 -1.40
CA PHE A 267 1.30 -2.03 -2.09
C PHE A 267 1.39 -1.73 -3.61
N SER A 268 1.82 -2.67 -4.46
CA SER A 268 1.79 -2.59 -5.94
C SER A 268 1.48 -1.20 -6.58
N PHE A 269 2.50 -0.37 -6.84
CA PHE A 269 2.34 0.85 -7.65
C PHE A 269 1.95 0.48 -9.07
N LYS A 270 0.97 1.22 -9.60
CA LYS A 270 0.27 0.94 -10.86
C LYS A 270 0.78 1.89 -11.93
N GLY A 271 1.56 1.33 -12.85
CA GLY A 271 1.87 1.98 -14.11
C GLY A 271 0.72 1.80 -15.11
N ASP A 272 0.51 2.82 -15.94
CA ASP A 272 -0.43 2.82 -17.07
C ASP A 272 -0.10 1.71 -18.08
N ALA A 273 -0.78 0.57 -17.95
CA ALA A 273 -0.59 -0.64 -18.75
C ALA A 273 -1.80 -1.57 -18.60
N GLY A 274 -2.92 -1.18 -19.24
CA GLY A 274 -4.06 -2.07 -19.45
C GLY A 274 -4.70 -2.68 -18.20
N GLY A 275 -4.82 -1.93 -17.11
CA GLY A 275 -5.58 -2.34 -15.92
C GLY A 275 -7.08 -2.54 -16.22
N SER A 276 -7.82 -3.22 -15.34
CA SER A 276 -9.28 -3.23 -15.49
C SER A 276 -9.80 -1.80 -15.22
N GLY A 277 -10.39 -1.16 -16.24
CA GLY A 277 -10.87 0.23 -16.11
C GLY A 277 -11.80 0.46 -14.91
N ASP A 278 -12.54 -0.58 -14.51
CA ASP A 278 -13.50 -0.51 -13.40
C ASP A 278 -12.83 -0.52 -12.01
N LEU A 279 -11.73 -1.28 -11.81
CA LEU A 279 -10.97 -1.23 -10.56
C LEU A 279 -10.20 0.09 -10.41
N ASN A 280 -9.74 0.66 -11.53
CA ASN A 280 -9.10 1.98 -11.57
C ASN A 280 -10.05 3.11 -11.12
N VAL A 281 -11.37 2.89 -11.13
CA VAL A 281 -12.36 3.86 -10.63
C VAL A 281 -12.80 3.55 -9.18
N LEU A 282 -12.85 2.26 -8.79
CA LEU A 282 -13.27 1.86 -7.46
C LEU A 282 -12.30 2.34 -6.37
N GLU A 283 -11.00 2.13 -6.56
CA GLU A 283 -9.99 2.47 -5.57
C GLU A 283 -9.91 3.98 -5.29
N PRO A 284 -9.81 4.89 -6.28
CA PRO A 284 -9.83 6.33 -6.01
C PRO A 284 -11.09 6.77 -5.28
N LYS A 285 -12.27 6.24 -5.61
CA LYS A 285 -13.52 6.55 -4.91
C LYS A 285 -13.48 6.16 -3.43
N LEU A 286 -12.92 4.99 -3.11
CA LEU A 286 -12.76 4.53 -1.73
C LEU A 286 -11.69 5.31 -0.97
N LEU A 287 -10.57 5.66 -1.61
CA LEU A 287 -9.54 6.51 -1.01
C LEU A 287 -10.06 7.93 -0.77
N TRP A 288 -10.81 8.51 -1.70
CA TRP A 288 -11.48 9.79 -1.49
C TRP A 288 -12.49 9.76 -0.34
N LEU A 289 -13.26 8.67 -0.20
CA LEU A 289 -14.16 8.48 0.94
C LEU A 289 -13.39 8.52 2.27
N LEU A 290 -12.28 7.79 2.38
CA LEU A 290 -11.42 7.77 3.57
C LEU A 290 -10.75 9.14 3.81
N TYR A 291 -10.30 9.80 2.75
CA TYR A 291 -9.65 11.11 2.80
C TYR A 291 -10.60 12.20 3.28
N ASP A 292 -11.80 12.28 2.72
CA ASP A 292 -12.81 13.30 3.08
C ASP A 292 -13.26 13.15 4.55
N ARG A 293 -13.14 11.94 5.11
CA ARG A 293 -13.43 11.63 6.51
C ARG A 293 -12.27 11.93 7.47
N GLY A 294 -11.07 12.20 6.96
CA GLY A 294 -9.84 12.36 7.74
C GLY A 294 -9.20 11.05 8.18
N ASP A 295 -9.69 9.90 7.69
CA ASP A 295 -9.17 8.57 8.06
C ASP A 295 -7.75 8.33 7.50
N LEU A 296 -7.31 9.13 6.51
CA LEU A 296 -5.97 9.09 5.93
C LEU A 296 -4.96 10.04 6.59
N ASP A 297 -5.36 10.87 7.57
CA ASP A 297 -4.48 11.89 8.17
C ASP A 297 -3.18 11.32 8.76
N ARG A 298 -3.20 10.05 9.19
CA ARG A 298 -2.05 9.30 9.72
C ARG A 298 -1.55 8.22 8.76
N TYR A 299 -1.88 8.29 7.48
CA TYR A 299 -1.47 7.30 6.48
C TYR A 299 -0.79 7.99 5.29
N PRO A 300 0.52 8.34 5.41
CA PRO A 300 1.24 9.07 4.37
C PRO A 300 1.24 8.37 3.00
N MET A 301 1.49 7.06 2.97
CA MET A 301 1.53 6.31 1.71
C MET A 301 0.15 6.27 1.01
N ALA A 302 -0.95 6.10 1.75
CA ALA A 302 -2.29 6.12 1.17
C ALA A 302 -2.65 7.50 0.55
N MET A 303 -2.18 8.59 1.17
CA MET A 303 -2.29 9.93 0.58
C MET A 303 -1.43 10.06 -0.69
N GLY A 304 -0.22 9.49 -0.70
CA GLY A 304 0.62 9.41 -1.90
C GLY A 304 -0.07 8.68 -3.05
N THR A 305 -0.61 7.49 -2.79
CA THR A 305 -1.39 6.70 -3.77
C THR A 305 -2.60 7.49 -4.28
N LEU A 306 -3.38 8.12 -3.40
CA LEU A 306 -4.53 8.94 -3.81
C LEU A 306 -4.10 10.11 -4.71
N ALA A 307 -2.99 10.78 -4.36
CA ALA A 307 -2.47 11.89 -5.15
C ALA A 307 -2.04 11.43 -6.55
N ASP A 308 -1.35 10.29 -6.67
CA ASP A 308 -0.97 9.73 -7.97
C ASP A 308 -2.18 9.33 -8.82
N LEU A 309 -3.21 8.74 -8.19
CA LEU A 309 -4.45 8.38 -8.89
C LEU A 309 -5.20 9.62 -9.40
N GLU A 310 -5.28 10.67 -8.57
CA GLU A 310 -5.90 11.95 -8.93
C GLU A 310 -5.08 12.72 -9.99
N ASP A 311 -3.76 12.53 -10.01
CA ASP A 311 -2.86 13.07 -11.04
C ASP A 311 -3.09 12.43 -12.42
N GLN A 312 -3.37 11.12 -12.41
CA GLN A 312 -3.62 10.34 -13.62
C GLN A 312 -5.03 10.59 -14.20
N ASP A 313 -6.07 10.53 -13.36
CA ASP A 313 -7.47 10.75 -13.76
C ASP A 313 -8.19 11.69 -12.77
N PRO A 314 -8.08 13.02 -12.95
CA PRO A 314 -8.62 13.99 -12.02
C PRO A 314 -10.15 13.98 -11.93
N ILE A 315 -10.68 13.96 -10.71
CA ILE A 315 -12.12 14.04 -10.44
C ILE A 315 -12.52 15.52 -10.25
N PRO A 316 -13.47 16.06 -11.04
CA PRO A 316 -13.86 17.46 -10.94
C PRO A 316 -14.28 17.87 -9.51
N GLY A 317 -13.67 18.94 -9.01
CA GLY A 317 -13.95 19.50 -7.68
C GLY A 317 -13.18 18.86 -6.52
N LYS A 318 -12.34 17.85 -6.79
CA LYS A 318 -11.43 17.27 -5.82
C LYS A 318 -10.16 18.10 -5.64
N GLU A 319 -9.42 17.79 -4.56
CA GLU A 319 -8.23 18.56 -4.17
C GLU A 319 -7.05 18.28 -5.11
N ASN A 320 -6.24 19.30 -5.37
CA ASN A 320 -5.09 19.20 -6.26
C ASN A 320 -4.05 18.14 -5.77
N PRO A 321 -3.53 17.27 -6.65
CA PRO A 321 -2.56 16.22 -6.31
C PRO A 321 -1.33 16.71 -5.53
N LEU A 322 -0.71 17.82 -5.93
CA LEU A 322 0.45 18.39 -5.24
C LEU A 322 0.12 18.71 -3.77
N LYS A 323 -1.09 19.22 -3.52
CA LYS A 323 -1.52 19.54 -2.15
C LYS A 323 -1.69 18.28 -1.30
N ILE A 324 -2.14 17.18 -1.91
CA ILE A 324 -2.26 15.88 -1.24
C ILE A 324 -0.87 15.30 -0.94
N HIS A 325 0.09 15.36 -1.89
CA HIS A 325 1.48 14.95 -1.62
C HIS A 325 2.13 15.75 -0.49
N LEU A 326 1.92 17.07 -0.46
CA LEU A 326 2.43 17.92 0.64
C LEU A 326 1.77 17.58 1.99
N LYS A 327 0.50 17.16 2.00
CA LYS A 327 -0.16 16.62 3.19
C LYS A 327 0.40 15.27 3.61
N ALA A 328 0.78 14.41 2.66
CA ALA A 328 1.47 13.15 2.95
C ALA A 328 2.81 13.40 3.69
N VAL A 329 3.63 14.31 3.17
CA VAL A 329 4.87 14.75 3.83
C VAL A 329 4.59 15.34 5.22
N SER A 330 3.59 16.22 5.32
CA SER A 330 3.21 16.83 6.60
C SER A 330 2.73 15.79 7.62
N SER A 331 2.04 14.74 7.18
CA SER A 331 1.62 13.62 8.03
C SER A 331 2.81 12.85 8.58
N ALA A 332 3.79 12.53 7.73
CA ALA A 332 5.04 11.90 8.14
C ALA A 332 5.81 12.73 9.18
N GLN A 333 5.93 14.04 8.94
CA GLN A 333 6.56 14.97 9.86
C GLN A 333 5.84 15.05 11.22
N ARG A 334 4.50 15.11 11.19
CA ARG A 334 3.67 15.33 12.38
C ARG A 334 3.49 14.08 13.24
N HIS A 335 3.30 12.93 12.60
CA HIS A 335 2.88 11.71 13.28
C HIS A 335 4.00 10.68 13.43
N TYR A 336 5.06 10.79 12.62
CA TYR A 336 6.10 9.77 12.47
C TYR A 336 7.51 10.34 12.52
N ASN A 337 7.69 11.45 13.26
CA ASN A 337 8.99 12.10 13.50
C ASN A 337 9.80 12.42 12.23
N ASN A 338 9.13 12.55 11.08
CA ASN A 338 9.76 12.67 9.77
C ASN A 338 10.70 11.50 9.42
N GLU A 339 10.36 10.28 9.82
CA GLU A 339 11.19 9.09 9.63
C GLU A 339 10.72 8.20 8.45
N HIS A 340 9.73 8.66 7.66
CA HIS A 340 9.22 7.97 6.47
C HIS A 340 9.87 8.54 5.20
N ILE A 341 10.21 7.68 4.25
CA ILE A 341 10.92 8.02 3.01
C ILE A 341 9.94 8.21 1.85
N TYR A 342 8.95 7.34 1.70
CA TYR A 342 8.05 7.33 0.54
C TYR A 342 7.22 8.60 0.37
N PRO A 343 6.80 9.36 1.39
CA PRO A 343 6.10 10.62 1.18
C PRO A 343 6.90 11.62 0.31
N TYR A 344 8.23 11.63 0.46
CA TYR A 344 9.12 12.43 -0.37
C TYR A 344 9.35 11.79 -1.74
N MET A 345 9.43 10.46 -1.83
CA MET A 345 9.54 9.76 -3.11
C MET A 345 8.30 9.99 -4.00
N TYR A 346 7.10 9.94 -3.42
CA TYR A 346 5.84 10.28 -4.09
C TYR A 346 5.85 11.72 -4.61
N LEU A 347 6.23 12.68 -3.77
CA LEU A 347 6.34 14.09 -4.16
C LEU A 347 7.37 14.31 -5.27
N ALA A 348 8.52 13.63 -5.20
CA ALA A 348 9.55 13.69 -6.23
C ALA A 348 9.05 13.11 -7.56
N GLY A 349 8.35 11.97 -7.51
CA GLY A 349 7.71 11.33 -8.67
C GLY A 349 6.69 12.26 -9.35
N PHE A 350 5.86 12.95 -8.57
CA PHE A 350 4.94 13.96 -9.09
C PHE A 350 5.68 15.08 -9.83
N HIS A 351 6.69 15.68 -9.21
CA HIS A 351 7.48 16.75 -9.83
C HIS A 351 8.23 16.27 -11.08
N TYR A 352 8.75 15.05 -11.05
CA TYR A 352 9.42 14.41 -12.18
C TYR A 352 8.49 14.28 -13.41
N ARG A 353 7.27 13.75 -13.22
CA ARG A 353 6.27 13.61 -14.29
C ARG A 353 5.84 14.96 -14.88
N HIS A 354 5.87 16.01 -14.07
CA HIS A 354 5.55 17.39 -14.47
C HIS A 354 6.75 18.20 -14.96
N ARG A 355 7.92 17.56 -15.15
CA ARG A 355 9.17 18.21 -15.59
C ARG A 355 9.63 19.36 -14.68
N ALA A 356 9.20 19.36 -13.42
CA ALA A 356 9.65 20.30 -12.40
C ALA A 356 10.98 19.82 -11.79
N VAL A 357 12.06 19.93 -12.56
CA VAL A 357 13.37 19.31 -12.27
C VAL A 357 13.91 19.73 -10.90
N ARG A 358 13.85 21.03 -10.59
CA ARG A 358 14.38 21.58 -9.34
C ARG A 358 13.64 21.03 -8.13
N GLU A 359 12.32 20.93 -8.24
CA GLU A 359 11.44 20.44 -7.20
C GLU A 359 11.58 18.91 -7.01
N ALA A 360 11.74 18.16 -8.11
CA ALA A 360 12.03 16.72 -8.06
C ALA A 360 13.37 16.43 -7.34
N LEU A 361 14.44 17.13 -7.75
CA LEU A 361 15.76 17.01 -7.09
C LEU A 361 15.70 17.41 -5.62
N ARG A 362 14.91 18.44 -5.28
CA ARG A 362 14.70 18.85 -3.89
C ARG A 362 14.02 17.75 -3.07
N ALA A 363 12.93 17.16 -3.58
CA ALA A 363 12.20 16.11 -2.89
C ALA A 363 13.06 14.84 -2.71
N TRP A 364 13.82 14.41 -3.72
CA TRP A 364 14.79 13.31 -3.56
C TRP A 364 15.90 13.64 -2.56
N SER A 365 16.36 14.90 -2.51
CA SER A 365 17.31 15.34 -1.48
C SER A 365 16.72 15.25 -0.07
N GLU A 366 15.45 15.62 0.11
CA GLU A 366 14.76 15.50 1.39
C GLU A 366 14.55 14.03 1.79
N ALA A 367 14.24 13.15 0.84
CA ALA A 367 14.21 11.70 1.06
C ALA A 367 15.57 11.16 1.54
N ALA A 368 16.66 11.56 0.88
CA ALA A 368 18.02 11.18 1.27
C ALA A 368 18.41 11.71 2.66
N GLN A 369 17.94 12.91 3.04
CA GLN A 369 18.16 13.47 4.37
C GLN A 369 17.46 12.68 5.47
N VAL A 370 16.31 12.05 5.19
CA VAL A 370 15.68 11.13 6.13
C VAL A 370 16.44 9.81 6.18
N MET A 371 16.83 9.27 5.02
CA MET A 371 17.55 8.00 4.91
C MET A 371 18.91 8.00 5.62
N GLN A 372 19.62 9.13 5.65
CA GLN A 372 20.96 9.22 6.28
C GLN A 372 20.98 8.86 7.78
N GLU A 373 19.83 8.89 8.45
CA GLU A 373 19.68 8.57 9.87
C GLU A 373 19.40 7.07 10.14
N TYR A 374 19.34 6.26 9.09
CA TYR A 374 19.16 4.80 9.14
C TYR A 374 20.47 4.06 8.92
N ASN A 375 20.57 2.87 9.49
CA ASN A 375 21.63 1.91 9.18
C ASN A 375 21.10 0.96 8.10
N TYR A 376 21.88 0.72 7.05
CA TYR A 376 21.50 -0.22 6.00
C TYR A 376 21.65 -1.68 6.45
N PHE A 377 20.56 -2.45 6.36
CA PHE A 377 20.56 -3.91 6.55
C PHE A 377 20.16 -4.63 5.28
N ARG A 378 20.45 -5.94 5.23
CA ARG A 378 20.10 -6.79 4.08
C ARG A 378 18.60 -6.81 3.77
N GLU A 379 17.77 -6.62 4.79
CA GLU A 379 16.31 -6.61 4.63
C GLU A 379 15.80 -5.26 4.08
N ASP A 380 16.65 -4.23 4.01
CA ASP A 380 16.33 -2.93 3.41
C ASP A 380 16.65 -2.91 1.88
N GLU A 381 16.63 -4.07 1.22
CA GLU A 381 16.99 -4.23 -0.21
C GLU A 381 16.10 -3.37 -1.12
N GLU A 382 14.83 -3.20 -0.76
CA GLU A 382 13.84 -2.51 -1.57
C GLU A 382 14.12 -1.01 -1.66
N ILE A 383 14.33 -0.34 -0.52
CA ILE A 383 14.68 1.08 -0.54
C ILE A 383 16.08 1.33 -1.10
N TYR A 384 16.99 0.36 -1.01
CA TYR A 384 18.30 0.44 -1.67
C TYR A 384 18.15 0.47 -3.20
N LYS A 385 17.33 -0.43 -3.77
CA LYS A 385 17.06 -0.45 -5.22
C LYS A 385 16.47 0.88 -5.69
N GLU A 386 15.54 1.45 -4.92
CA GLU A 386 14.93 2.74 -5.23
C GLU A 386 15.97 3.86 -5.36
N PHE A 387 16.79 4.07 -4.32
CA PHE A 387 17.85 5.08 -4.38
C PHE A 387 18.89 4.78 -5.47
N PHE A 388 19.17 3.50 -5.73
CA PHE A 388 20.08 3.08 -6.79
C PHE A 388 19.54 3.46 -8.18
N ASP A 389 18.27 3.18 -8.46
CA ASP A 389 17.64 3.49 -9.74
C ASP A 389 17.51 5.00 -9.93
N ILE A 390 17.09 5.74 -8.88
CA ILE A 390 17.01 7.20 -8.90
C ILE A 390 18.36 7.84 -9.23
N ALA A 391 19.43 7.39 -8.57
CA ALA A 391 20.76 7.98 -8.71
C ALA A 391 21.43 7.65 -10.06
N ASN A 392 21.22 6.44 -10.57
CA ASN A 392 21.97 5.92 -11.73
C ASN A 392 21.19 5.93 -13.05
N ASP A 393 19.86 6.06 -13.01
CA ASP A 393 19.03 6.07 -14.22
C ASP A 393 18.18 7.34 -14.30
N VAL A 394 17.37 7.61 -13.29
CA VAL A 394 16.34 8.66 -13.34
C VAL A 394 16.93 10.05 -13.39
N ILE A 395 17.80 10.40 -12.44
CA ILE A 395 18.44 11.72 -12.37
C ILE A 395 19.30 11.95 -13.63
N PRO A 396 20.20 11.04 -14.05
CA PRO A 396 20.95 11.21 -15.29
C PRO A 396 20.08 11.44 -16.52
N THR A 397 18.99 10.67 -16.66
CA THR A 397 18.04 10.82 -17.77
C THR A 397 17.34 12.18 -17.72
N LEU A 398 16.84 12.60 -16.56
CA LEU A 398 16.20 13.89 -16.37
C LEU A 398 17.12 15.07 -16.74
N LEU A 399 18.37 15.05 -16.27
CA LEU A 399 19.34 16.10 -16.55
C LEU A 399 19.72 16.15 -18.03
N LYS A 400 19.86 14.99 -18.67
CA LYS A 400 20.13 14.89 -20.12
C LYS A 400 18.98 15.45 -20.95
N GLU A 401 17.74 15.11 -20.60
CA GLU A 401 16.54 15.66 -21.27
C GLU A 401 16.45 17.18 -21.10
N THR A 402 16.77 17.69 -19.91
CA THR A 402 16.76 19.13 -19.61
C THR A 402 17.83 19.86 -20.42
N ALA A 403 19.07 19.36 -20.44
CA ALA A 403 20.15 19.96 -21.22
C ALA A 403 19.86 19.97 -22.74
N ALA A 404 19.25 18.90 -23.26
CA ALA A 404 18.85 18.84 -24.67
C ALA A 404 17.73 19.84 -25.02
N ALA A 405 16.84 20.17 -24.07
CA ALA A 405 15.82 21.20 -24.25
C ALA A 405 16.44 22.61 -24.28
N ASP A 406 17.49 22.86 -23.49
CA ASP A 406 18.21 24.12 -23.45
C ASP A 406 19.09 24.35 -24.69
N GLU A 407 19.62 23.29 -25.32
CA GLU A 407 20.42 23.36 -26.56
C GLU A 407 19.58 23.56 -27.84
N ASN A 408 18.26 23.39 -27.76
CA ASN A 408 17.31 23.62 -28.87
C ASN A 408 16.37 24.82 -28.58
N PRO A 409 16.90 26.03 -28.29
CA PRO A 409 16.05 27.20 -28.24
C PRO A 409 15.61 27.46 -29.68
N GLY A 410 14.31 27.43 -29.94
CA GLY A 410 13.79 27.92 -31.21
C GLY A 410 14.40 29.30 -31.51
N ASP A 411 14.97 29.43 -32.70
CA ASP A 411 15.52 30.65 -33.29
C ASP A 411 14.78 31.91 -32.79
N GLY A 412 15.40 32.65 -31.86
CA GLY A 412 14.74 33.80 -31.23
C GLY A 412 15.38 34.36 -29.95
N GLY A 413 16.56 34.96 -30.05
CA GLY A 413 16.90 36.19 -29.30
C GLY A 413 17.70 36.09 -28.00
N GLU A 414 19.00 36.35 -28.13
CA GLU A 414 20.01 36.93 -27.21
C GLU A 414 19.71 37.12 -25.70
N GLY A 415 20.60 36.54 -24.88
CA GLY A 415 21.40 37.30 -23.92
C GLY A 415 21.24 36.96 -22.43
N GLY A 416 22.23 36.29 -21.83
CA GLY A 416 22.39 36.25 -20.37
C GLY A 416 23.31 35.15 -19.80
N GLU A 417 24.59 35.10 -20.20
CA GLU A 417 25.60 34.25 -19.53
C GLU A 417 25.87 34.75 -18.10
N GLY A 418 25.64 33.89 -17.09
CA GLY A 418 26.06 34.19 -15.72
C GLY A 418 25.48 33.31 -14.59
N ALA A 419 24.50 32.44 -14.86
CA ALA A 419 23.83 31.65 -13.80
C ALA A 419 24.15 30.14 -13.80
N ASP A 420 24.73 29.59 -14.86
CA ASP A 420 24.71 28.13 -15.10
C ASP A 420 25.78 27.33 -14.34
N THR A 421 26.94 27.90 -14.04
CA THR A 421 28.02 27.16 -13.36
C THR A 421 27.71 26.83 -11.90
N ALA A 422 26.79 27.58 -11.26
CA ALA A 422 26.38 27.32 -9.88
C ALA A 422 25.30 26.22 -9.75
N SER A 423 24.54 25.94 -10.83
CA SER A 423 23.51 24.91 -10.82
C SER A 423 24.13 23.52 -11.01
N THR A 424 25.11 23.40 -11.91
CA THR A 424 25.84 22.17 -12.18
C THR A 424 26.68 21.73 -10.98
N ALA A 425 27.38 22.67 -10.32
CA ALA A 425 28.16 22.38 -9.12
C ALA A 425 27.31 21.88 -7.94
N ARG A 426 26.08 22.39 -7.79
CA ARG A 426 25.13 21.90 -6.78
C ARG A 426 24.56 20.52 -7.11
N GLY A 427 24.37 20.20 -8.39
CA GLY A 427 23.97 18.87 -8.85
C GLY A 427 25.02 17.80 -8.56
N GLU A 428 26.31 18.11 -8.74
CA GLU A 428 27.42 17.23 -8.42
C GLU A 428 27.59 17.03 -6.90
N GLU A 429 27.41 18.08 -6.09
CA GLU A 429 27.39 17.95 -4.62
C GLU A 429 26.22 17.07 -4.15
N LEU A 430 25.05 17.18 -4.79
CA LEU A 430 23.87 16.36 -4.48
C LEU A 430 24.10 14.88 -4.83
N LEU A 431 24.64 14.60 -6.03
CA LEU A 431 25.05 13.26 -6.44
C LEU A 431 26.08 12.66 -5.48
N THR A 432 26.98 13.49 -4.96
CA THR A 432 27.97 13.08 -3.95
C THR A 432 27.31 12.78 -2.60
N CYS A 433 26.35 13.59 -2.13
CA CYS A 433 25.65 13.36 -0.87
C CYS A 433 24.72 12.12 -0.97
N VAL A 434 24.05 11.89 -2.11
CA VAL A 434 23.26 10.66 -2.39
C VAL A 434 24.17 9.43 -2.49
N SER A 435 25.26 9.49 -3.25
CA SER A 435 26.23 8.40 -3.37
C SER A 435 26.89 8.02 -2.03
N ARG A 436 27.15 9.00 -1.16
CA ARG A 436 27.70 8.76 0.19
C ARG A 436 26.69 8.21 1.18
N ALA A 437 25.43 8.64 1.12
CA ALA A 437 24.34 8.03 1.88
C ALA A 437 24.15 6.55 1.51
N ILE A 438 24.21 6.23 0.22
CA ILE A 438 24.12 4.85 -0.30
C ILE A 438 25.33 3.98 0.13
N SER A 439 26.52 4.58 0.29
CA SER A 439 27.75 3.85 0.64
C SER A 439 28.14 3.90 2.12
N GLY A 440 27.27 4.41 3.00
CA GLY A 440 27.49 4.44 4.46
C GLY A 440 28.63 5.35 4.93
N HIS A 441 29.04 6.34 4.14
CA HIS A 441 30.11 7.29 4.49
C HIS A 441 29.52 8.64 4.94
N SER A 442 30.17 9.31 5.90
CA SER A 442 29.72 10.62 6.40
C SER A 442 29.71 11.70 5.29
N PRO A 443 28.67 12.55 5.23
CA PRO A 443 28.58 13.61 4.22
C PRO A 443 29.62 14.73 4.47
N PRO A 444 30.06 15.45 3.42
CA PRO A 444 30.94 16.61 3.56
C PRO A 444 30.28 17.74 4.36
N LEU A 445 31.10 18.56 5.02
CA LEU A 445 30.69 19.65 5.93
C LEU A 445 29.76 20.71 5.30
N GLY A 446 29.61 20.73 3.97
CA GLY A 446 28.71 21.64 3.24
C GLY A 446 27.27 21.15 3.07
N CYS A 447 26.96 19.89 3.43
CA CYS A 447 25.60 19.31 3.37
C CYS A 447 24.82 19.46 4.71
N ARG A 448 25.24 20.34 5.64
CA ARG A 448 24.58 20.57 6.95
C ARG A 448 23.65 21.78 6.95
#